data_AF-A0A966UTC0-F1
#
_entry.id   AF-A0A966UTC0-F1
#
_cell.length_a   1.000
_cell.length_b   1.000
_cell.length_c   1.000
_cell.angle_alpha   90.00
_cell.angle_beta   90.00
_cell.angle_gamma   90.00
#
_symmetry.space_group_name_H-M   'P 1'
#
loop_
_entity.id
_entity.type
_entity.pdbx_description
1 polymer ?
#
loop_
_entity_poly.entity_id
_entity_poly.type
_entity_poly.pdbx_seq_one_letter_code
_entity_poly.pdbx_strand_id
1 'polypeptide(L)'
;MHKSYSSLFLALLLGSGAGLAQSTNSAVIPVPMSKPGWMERHDSMNAKARQGKIGLIYVGDSIVQRYEGVGKPVWDHYYAPRNALNLGISGDRTQHVIWRLDHGNIDGITPKLAIVMIGQNNGGHNTAPEIAEGVTEVVKRIRTKLPN
;
A
#
# COMPACT_ATOMS: atom_id res chain seq x y z
N MET A 1 -71.79 12.16 -38.08
CA MET A 1 -70.43 12.71 -38.31
C MET A 1 -69.41 11.68 -37.83
N HIS A 2 -68.71 11.06 -38.77
CA HIS A 2 -67.48 10.24 -38.64
C HIS A 2 -66.36 11.02 -37.90
N LYS A 3 -65.36 10.50 -37.16
CA LYS A 3 -64.61 9.22 -37.11
C LYS A 3 -63.92 9.04 -35.72
N SER A 4 -63.67 7.78 -35.34
CA SER A 4 -62.49 7.13 -34.68
C SER A 4 -61.29 8.03 -34.28
N TYR A 5 -60.47 7.81 -33.21
CA TYR A 5 -59.63 6.63 -32.94
C TYR A 5 -59.16 6.50 -31.48
N SER A 6 -58.92 5.24 -31.10
CA SER A 6 -58.18 4.72 -29.95
C SER A 6 -56.69 5.12 -29.97
N SER A 7 -56.07 5.33 -28.81
CA SER A 7 -54.63 5.08 -28.60
C SER A 7 -54.25 5.04 -27.10
N LEU A 8 -53.88 3.83 -26.66
CA LEU A 8 -52.99 3.55 -25.53
C LEU A 8 -51.72 4.42 -25.61
N PHE A 9 -51.25 4.92 -24.46
CA PHE A 9 -49.83 5.23 -24.29
C PHE A 9 -49.26 4.53 -23.05
N LEU A 10 -48.23 3.76 -23.33
CA LEU A 10 -47.44 2.90 -22.47
C LEU A 10 -46.10 3.60 -22.17
N ALA A 11 -45.67 3.51 -20.90
CA ALA A 11 -44.30 3.64 -20.39
C ALA A 11 -43.63 5.04 -20.52
N LEU A 12 -42.65 5.44 -19.70
CA LEU A 12 -41.56 4.71 -19.03
C LEU A 12 -41.26 5.40 -17.68
N LEU A 13 -41.08 4.61 -16.62
CA LEU A 13 -40.32 5.04 -15.44
C LEU A 13 -38.85 5.14 -15.84
N LEU A 14 -38.34 6.35 -16.02
CA LEU A 14 -36.91 6.62 -16.15
C LEU A 14 -36.25 6.43 -14.77
N GLY A 15 -35.87 5.20 -14.46
CA GLY A 15 -34.90 4.90 -13.43
C GLY A 15 -33.55 5.52 -13.83
N SER A 16 -33.27 6.72 -13.32
CA SER A 16 -31.95 7.33 -13.42
C SER A 16 -31.03 6.68 -12.39
N GLY A 17 -30.73 5.41 -12.60
CA GLY A 17 -29.63 4.74 -11.93
C GLY A 17 -28.32 5.21 -12.54
N ALA A 18 -27.96 6.48 -12.29
CA ALA A 18 -26.57 6.88 -12.40
C ALA A 18 -25.83 6.15 -11.28
N GLY A 19 -25.36 4.94 -11.57
CA GLY A 19 -24.38 4.29 -10.72
C GLY A 19 -23.20 5.25 -10.65
N LEU A 20 -23.06 5.93 -9.50
CA LEU A 20 -21.83 6.64 -9.19
C LEU A 20 -20.73 5.59 -9.32
N ALA A 21 -19.90 5.71 -10.35
CA ALA A 21 -18.64 4.99 -10.38
C ALA A 21 -17.88 5.47 -9.15
N GLN A 22 -17.93 4.69 -8.08
CA GLN A 22 -17.15 4.92 -6.88
C GLN A 22 -15.70 5.01 -7.36
N SER A 23 -15.09 6.20 -7.28
CA SER A 23 -13.66 6.32 -7.58
C SER A 23 -12.95 5.33 -6.66
N THR A 24 -12.32 4.32 -7.25
CA THR A 24 -11.63 3.30 -6.46
C THR A 24 -10.48 3.98 -5.73
N ASN A 25 -10.44 3.82 -4.40
CA ASN A 25 -9.38 4.39 -3.59
C ASN A 25 -8.01 3.89 -4.09
N SER A 26 -7.26 4.75 -4.78
CA SER A 26 -5.98 4.38 -5.38
C SER A 26 -4.91 4.04 -4.33
N ALA A 27 -5.10 4.42 -3.07
CA ALA A 27 -4.19 4.11 -1.97
C ALA A 27 -4.18 2.61 -1.61
N VAL A 28 -5.19 1.84 -2.04
CA VAL A 28 -5.28 0.38 -1.80
C VAL A 28 -4.98 -0.48 -3.02
N ILE A 29 -4.82 0.11 -4.21
CA ILE A 29 -4.60 -0.63 -5.46
C ILE A 29 -3.11 -0.88 -5.68
N PRO A 30 -2.59 -2.12 -5.53
CA PRO A 30 -1.17 -2.39 -5.63
C PRO A 30 -0.62 -1.98 -7.00
N VAL A 31 0.41 -1.14 -7.02
CA VAL A 31 1.08 -0.71 -8.26
C VAL A 31 2.57 -0.51 -7.99
N PRO A 32 3.48 -0.96 -8.89
CA PRO A 32 4.90 -0.67 -8.74
C PRO A 32 5.16 0.80 -9.03
N MET A 33 6.24 1.34 -8.45
CA MET A 33 6.69 2.69 -8.81
C MET A 33 7.55 2.63 -10.07
N SER A 34 7.40 3.61 -10.97
CA SER A 34 8.17 3.73 -12.21
C SER A 34 9.54 4.43 -12.04
N LYS A 35 9.93 4.77 -10.81
CA LYS A 35 11.15 5.53 -10.54
C LYS A 35 12.41 4.66 -10.74
N PRO A 36 13.48 5.18 -11.37
CA PRO A 36 14.75 4.47 -11.47
C PRO A 36 15.30 4.06 -10.10
N GLY A 37 15.86 2.85 -9.99
CA GLY A 37 16.42 2.34 -8.73
C GLY A 37 15.39 1.75 -7.76
N TRP A 38 14.08 1.93 -8.02
CA TRP A 38 13.03 1.46 -7.11
C TRP A 38 12.98 -0.07 -7.05
N MET A 39 13.05 -0.73 -8.21
CA MET A 39 13.02 -2.19 -8.30
C MET A 39 14.30 -2.82 -7.79
N GLU A 40 15.45 -2.23 -8.12
CA GLU A 40 16.75 -2.70 -7.65
C GLU A 40 16.83 -2.65 -6.12
N ARG A 41 16.27 -1.60 -5.51
CA ARG A 41 16.16 -1.49 -4.05
C ARG A 41 15.21 -2.54 -3.48
N HIS A 42 14.04 -2.73 -4.09
CA HIS A 42 13.10 -3.79 -3.71
C HIS A 42 13.80 -5.16 -3.69
N ASP A 43 14.49 -5.50 -4.76
CA ASP A 43 15.16 -6.79 -4.90
C ASP A 43 16.32 -6.96 -3.91
N SER A 44 17.06 -5.89 -3.62
CA SER A 44 18.08 -5.88 -2.57
C SER A 44 17.49 -6.17 -1.18
N MET A 45 16.33 -5.61 -0.85
CA MET A 45 15.64 -5.90 0.41
C MET A 45 15.15 -7.35 0.47
N ASN A 46 14.65 -7.89 -0.64
CA ASN A 46 14.24 -9.30 -0.73
C ASN A 46 15.42 -10.24 -0.56
N ALA A 47 16.57 -9.91 -1.15
CA ALA A 47 17.81 -10.67 -0.97
C ALA A 47 18.25 -10.69 0.50
N LYS A 48 18.16 -9.54 1.20
CA LYS A 48 18.45 -9.47 2.65
C LYS A 48 17.46 -10.28 3.48
N ALA A 49 16.16 -10.23 3.17
CA ALA A 49 15.15 -11.02 3.87
C ALA A 49 15.45 -12.53 3.78
N ARG A 50 15.86 -13.01 2.60
CA ARG A 50 16.21 -14.43 2.36
C ARG A 50 17.46 -14.90 3.10
N GLN A 51 18.34 -14.00 3.54
CA GLN A 51 19.49 -14.38 4.39
C GLN A 51 19.03 -14.84 5.79
N GLY A 52 17.76 -14.61 6.13
CA GLY A 52 17.14 -15.08 7.36
C GLY A 52 17.54 -14.26 8.59
N LYS A 53 17.07 -14.70 9.77
CA LYS A 53 17.29 -14.05 11.07
C LYS A 53 16.77 -12.60 11.17
N ILE A 54 15.64 -12.27 10.56
CA ILE A 54 15.01 -10.95 10.74
C ILE A 54 14.16 -10.96 12.01
N GLY A 55 14.56 -10.16 13.01
CA GLY A 55 13.84 -10.03 14.28
C GLY A 55 12.83 -8.88 14.30
N LEU A 56 13.03 -7.89 13.42
CA LEU A 56 12.19 -6.71 13.29
C LEU A 56 12.12 -6.27 11.82
N ILE A 57 10.97 -5.81 11.34
CA ILE A 57 10.87 -5.08 10.07
C ILE A 57 10.40 -3.65 10.31
N TYR A 58 10.98 -2.70 9.58
CA TYR A 58 10.50 -1.31 9.54
C TYR A 58 10.08 -0.99 8.11
N VAL A 59 8.78 -0.96 7.86
CA VAL A 59 8.17 -0.70 6.55
C VAL A 59 7.83 0.78 6.41
N GLY A 60 8.20 1.40 5.29
CA GLY A 60 7.79 2.76 5.02
C GLY A 60 8.36 3.40 3.78
N ASP A 61 8.49 4.72 3.82
CA ASP A 61 8.98 5.55 2.73
C ASP A 61 10.41 6.09 2.98
N SER A 62 10.71 7.27 2.42
CA SER A 62 11.94 8.04 2.61
C SER A 62 12.35 8.24 4.07
N ILE A 63 11.42 8.39 5.01
CA ILE A 63 11.75 8.62 6.41
C ILE A 63 12.40 7.35 6.99
N VAL A 64 11.86 6.18 6.65
CA VAL A 64 12.45 4.90 7.03
C VAL A 64 13.76 4.66 6.30
N GLN A 65 13.83 4.92 4.99
CA GLN A 65 15.07 4.76 4.22
C GLN A 65 16.22 5.62 4.77
N ARG A 66 15.92 6.80 5.32
CA ARG A 66 16.93 7.74 5.86
C ARG A 66 17.74 7.18 7.03
N TYR A 67 17.29 6.11 7.68
CA TYR A 67 18.08 5.36 8.66
C TYR A 67 19.34 4.69 8.07
N GLU A 68 19.45 4.57 6.74
CA GLU A 68 20.69 4.11 6.08
C GLU A 68 21.74 5.23 5.94
N GLY A 69 21.34 6.49 6.09
CA GLY A 69 22.21 7.67 6.00
C GLY A 69 22.31 8.39 7.33
N VAL A 70 21.80 9.62 7.40
CA VAL A 70 21.90 10.47 8.61
C VAL A 70 21.26 9.83 9.86
N GLY A 71 20.29 8.94 9.70
CA GLY A 71 19.67 8.22 10.81
C GLY A 71 20.47 7.00 11.29
N LYS A 72 21.59 6.66 10.65
CA LYS A 72 22.35 5.43 10.94
C LYS A 72 22.79 5.29 12.41
N PRO A 73 23.25 6.34 13.12
CA PRO A 73 23.58 6.21 14.54
C PRO A 73 22.39 5.75 15.40
N VAL A 74 21.18 6.23 15.11
CA VAL A 74 19.95 5.81 15.78
C VAL A 74 19.61 4.37 15.40
N TRP A 75 19.78 4.01 14.12
CA TRP A 75 19.55 2.64 13.66
C TRP A 75 20.47 1.63 14.35
N ASP A 76 21.75 1.94 14.41
CA ASP A 76 22.76 1.07 15.01
C ASP A 76 22.51 0.87 16.52
N HIS A 77 22.01 1.89 17.20
CA HIS A 77 21.69 1.81 18.62
C HIS A 77 20.37 1.06 18.91
N TYR A 78 19.29 1.37 18.19
CA TYR A 78 17.95 0.89 18.54
C TYR A 78 17.45 -0.28 17.68
N TYR A 79 17.92 -0.46 16.45
CA TYR A 79 17.31 -1.42 15.51
C TYR A 79 18.27 -2.54 15.10
N ALA A 80 19.54 -2.23 14.82
CA ALA A 80 20.52 -3.23 14.39
C ALA A 80 20.68 -4.42 15.38
N PRO A 81 20.74 -4.23 16.73
CA PRO A 81 20.87 -5.33 17.68
C PRO A 81 19.67 -6.29 17.69
N ARG A 82 18.54 -5.89 17.07
CA ARG A 82 17.30 -6.68 16.97
C ARG A 82 17.20 -7.41 15.62
N ASN A 83 18.28 -7.44 14.83
CA ASN A 83 18.31 -7.91 13.45
C ASN A 83 17.18 -7.26 12.62
N ALA A 84 17.09 -5.94 12.70
CA ALA A 84 16.08 -5.19 11.97
C ALA A 84 16.36 -5.15 10.47
N LEU A 85 15.31 -5.24 9.67
CA LEU A 85 15.33 -5.01 8.23
C LEU A 85 14.65 -3.68 7.91
N ASN A 86 15.40 -2.78 7.25
CA ASN A 86 14.88 -1.52 6.73
C ASN A 86 14.15 -1.78 5.40
N LEU A 87 12.84 -1.58 5.39
CA LEU A 87 11.95 -1.74 4.24
C LEU A 87 11.39 -0.39 3.75
N GLY A 88 12.19 0.67 3.91
CA GLY A 88 11.87 2.02 3.43
C GLY A 88 12.26 2.22 1.96
N ILE A 89 11.39 2.80 1.12
CA ILE A 89 11.79 3.31 -0.20
C ILE A 89 11.28 4.74 -0.41
N SER A 90 12.17 5.66 -0.78
CA SER A 90 11.86 7.07 -0.95
C SER A 90 10.85 7.32 -2.06
N GLY A 91 9.76 8.00 -1.69
CA GLY A 91 8.62 8.29 -2.56
C GLY A 91 7.48 7.28 -2.44
N ASP A 92 7.64 6.20 -1.66
CA ASP A 92 6.58 5.21 -1.50
C ASP A 92 5.31 5.83 -0.93
N ARG A 93 4.20 5.37 -1.50
CA ARG A 93 2.83 5.55 -1.05
C ARG A 93 2.31 4.19 -0.61
N THR A 94 1.17 4.16 0.08
CA THR A 94 0.56 2.90 0.56
C THR A 94 0.46 1.84 -0.54
N GLN A 95 -0.02 2.20 -1.73
CA GLN A 95 -0.13 1.29 -2.87
C GLN A 95 1.19 0.68 -3.36
N HIS A 96 2.29 1.41 -3.24
CA HIS A 96 3.61 0.91 -3.61
C HIS A 96 4.08 -0.11 -2.57
N VAL A 97 3.89 0.18 -1.28
CA VAL A 97 4.18 -0.77 -0.18
C VAL A 97 3.37 -2.05 -0.32
N ILE A 98 2.06 -1.91 -0.57
CA ILE A 98 1.14 -3.03 -0.82
C ILE A 98 1.68 -3.91 -1.95
N TRP A 99 2.09 -3.31 -3.07
CA TRP A 99 2.71 -4.06 -4.17
C TRP A 99 3.96 -4.81 -3.71
N ARG A 100 4.89 -4.16 -2.98
CA ARG A 100 6.13 -4.81 -2.50
C ARG A 100 5.85 -6.01 -1.60
N LEU A 101 4.87 -5.89 -0.69
CA LEU A 101 4.47 -6.98 0.18
C LEU A 101 3.92 -8.17 -0.62
N ASP A 102 3.15 -7.90 -1.67
CA ASP A 102 2.62 -8.92 -2.57
C ASP A 102 3.74 -9.58 -3.43
N HIS A 103 4.88 -8.92 -3.59
CA HIS A 103 6.01 -9.36 -4.44
C HIS A 103 7.28 -9.75 -3.65
N GLY A 104 7.08 -10.27 -2.45
CA GLY A 104 8.10 -11.03 -1.72
C GLY A 104 8.89 -10.28 -0.66
N ASN A 105 8.55 -9.01 -0.38
CA ASN A 105 9.34 -8.15 0.49
C ASN A 105 9.45 -8.57 1.96
N ILE A 106 8.63 -9.54 2.36
CA ILE A 106 8.62 -10.15 3.70
C ILE A 106 8.45 -11.67 3.65
N ASP A 107 8.74 -12.32 2.51
CA ASP A 107 8.57 -13.76 2.38
C ASP A 107 9.71 -14.51 3.07
N GLY A 108 9.38 -15.61 3.76
CA GLY A 108 10.36 -16.51 4.38
C GLY A 108 11.00 -15.99 5.68
N ILE A 109 10.49 -14.89 6.24
CA ILE A 109 10.95 -14.34 7.53
C ILE A 109 9.86 -14.48 8.61
N THR A 110 10.27 -14.39 9.87
CA THR A 110 9.37 -14.47 11.04
C THR A 110 9.77 -13.43 12.11
N PRO A 111 9.69 -12.12 11.80
CA PRO A 111 10.04 -11.08 12.76
C PRO A 111 9.05 -11.06 13.93
N LYS A 112 9.50 -10.62 15.11
CA LYS A 112 8.65 -10.45 16.29
C LYS A 112 7.91 -9.12 16.32
N LEU A 113 8.34 -8.16 15.49
CA LEU A 113 7.79 -6.82 15.43
C LEU A 113 7.84 -6.26 14.01
N ALA A 114 6.73 -5.67 13.57
CA ALA A 114 6.66 -4.82 12.40
C ALA A 114 6.32 -3.38 12.81
N ILE A 115 7.13 -2.43 12.36
CA ILE A 115 6.85 -0.99 12.47
C ILE A 115 6.42 -0.51 11.08
N VAL A 116 5.30 0.22 11.00
CA VAL A 116 4.76 0.76 9.75
C VAL A 116 4.70 2.28 9.85
N MET A 117 5.38 2.97 8.93
CA MET A 117 5.32 4.43 8.80
C MET A 117 5.22 4.79 7.31
N ILE A 118 3.99 5.02 6.85
CA ILE A 118 3.66 5.27 5.45
C ILE A 118 2.41 6.17 5.36
N GLY A 119 2.25 6.89 4.25
CA GLY A 119 1.06 7.67 3.94
C GLY A 119 1.33 9.14 3.65
N GLN A 120 2.46 9.69 4.10
CA GLN A 120 2.80 11.10 3.85
C GLN A 120 2.82 11.44 2.35
N ASN A 121 3.39 10.56 1.52
CA ASN A 121 3.48 10.78 0.07
C ASN A 121 2.13 10.56 -0.66
N ASN A 122 1.10 10.05 0.02
CA ASN A 122 -0.26 10.04 -0.53
C ASN A 122 -0.92 11.43 -0.40
N GLY A 123 -0.37 12.33 0.42
CA GLY A 123 -0.85 13.70 0.54
C GLY A 123 -0.91 14.41 -0.82
N GLY A 124 -2.01 15.12 -1.06
CA GLY A 124 -2.28 15.76 -2.36
C GLY A 124 -2.83 14.82 -3.44
N HIS A 125 -2.81 13.50 -3.21
CA HIS A 125 -3.37 12.49 -4.13
C HIS A 125 -4.59 11.76 -3.56
N ASN A 126 -4.66 11.63 -2.23
CA ASN A 126 -5.70 10.91 -1.52
C ASN A 126 -6.19 11.73 -0.31
N THR A 127 -7.45 11.52 0.06
CA THR A 127 -8.04 12.04 1.29
C THR A 127 -7.52 11.30 2.52
N ALA A 128 -7.65 11.89 3.71
CA ALA A 128 -7.21 11.22 4.95
C ALA A 128 -7.88 9.85 5.19
N PRO A 129 -9.20 9.66 4.94
CA PRO A 129 -9.83 8.35 5.01
C PRO A 129 -9.23 7.34 4.02
N GLU A 130 -8.99 7.74 2.78
CA GLU A 130 -8.38 6.87 1.77
C GLU A 130 -6.97 6.43 2.16
N ILE A 131 -6.17 7.34 2.74
CA ILE A 131 -4.83 7.03 3.25
C ILE A 131 -4.93 6.03 4.41
N ALA A 132 -5.87 6.23 5.32
CA ALA A 132 -6.09 5.32 6.45
C ALA A 132 -6.48 3.91 5.97
N GLU A 133 -7.30 3.79 4.93
CA GLU A 133 -7.61 2.52 4.26
C GLU A 133 -6.35 1.90 3.64
N GLY A 134 -5.52 2.68 2.96
CA GLY A 134 -4.23 2.24 2.42
C GLY A 134 -3.29 1.68 3.50
N VAL A 135 -3.16 2.38 4.63
CA VAL A 135 -2.37 1.91 5.79
C VAL A 135 -2.97 0.63 6.37
N THR A 136 -4.30 0.56 6.46
CA THR A 136 -5.02 -0.64 6.92
C THR A 136 -4.71 -1.85 6.03
N GLU A 137 -4.69 -1.67 4.71
CA GLU A 137 -4.35 -2.73 3.75
C GLU A 137 -2.89 -3.19 3.83
N VAL A 138 -1.96 -2.27 4.14
CA VAL A 138 -0.56 -2.63 4.46
C VAL A 138 -0.51 -3.51 5.71
N VAL A 139 -1.16 -3.12 6.79
CA VAL A 139 -1.17 -3.88 8.06
C VAL A 139 -1.83 -5.25 7.87
N LYS A 140 -2.93 -5.33 7.12
CA LYS A 140 -3.59 -6.61 6.80
C LYS A 140 -2.63 -7.57 6.08
N ARG A 141 -1.96 -7.12 5.02
CA ARG A 141 -0.98 -7.96 4.28
C ARG A 141 0.16 -8.45 5.17
N ILE A 142 0.69 -7.57 6.02
CA ILE A 142 1.73 -7.95 6.99
C ILE A 142 1.20 -9.04 7.93
N ARG A 143 0.03 -8.87 8.54
CA ARG A 143 -0.56 -9.86 9.45
C ARG A 143 -0.90 -11.19 8.77
N THR A 144 -1.35 -11.15 7.51
CA THR A 144 -1.64 -12.35 6.73
C THR A 144 -0.37 -13.13 6.42
N LYS A 145 0.71 -12.46 6.02
CA LYS A 145 1.98 -13.09 5.67
C LYS A 145 2.83 -13.47 6.88
N LEU A 146 2.71 -12.72 7.98
CA LEU A 146 3.47 -12.86 9.22
C LEU A 146 2.49 -12.93 10.41
N PRO A 147 1.86 -14.09 10.66
CA PRO A 147 0.79 -14.21 11.65
C PRO A 147 1.28 -14.27 13.12
N ASN A 148 2.59 -14.35 13.36
CA ASN A 148 3.20 -14.57 14.68
C ASN A 148 3.83 -13.29 15.24
#